data_AF-W8EDT4-F1
#
_entry.id   AF-W8EDT4-F1
#
_cell.length_a   1.000
_cell.length_b   1.000
_cell.length_c   1.000
_cell.angle_alpha   90.00
_cell.angle_beta   90.00
_cell.angle_gamma   90.00
#
_symmetry.space_group_name_H-M   'P 1'
#
loop_
_entity.id
_entity.type
_entity.pdbx_description
1 polymer ?
#
loop_
_entity_poly.entity_id
_entity_poly.type
_entity_poly.pdbx_seq_one_letter_code
_entity_poly.pdbx_strand_id
1 'polypeptide(L)'
;MGQKDVAVRHRDALMVHKDNSLGPRESRVLDQGFSSMGRREAKTLDELFRDYGVRPSTLETVAQMGFTVGTMINMTDDELDSLIKTMIENYRVDLLVGEKFGIKSAVRAERRLLDEVDRVRIEMKARTESMMELKGQYKVSDCGTGLGGVAMVSGGNGAAPGGLANVCAPSPKLAATKARKKKDIKDELSHPLLSGNVLAAMSPGALPGLLSELSSDSEGKVDLGKRRAKRKRKVKEPGEEGDDRPREHPFVVTEPGELARGKKNGLDYLFNLYEQAGKFLEEVQHIAREKGEKCPTKVTNQVFRHAKVQGAGYINKPKMRQYVHCYALHCLASDKSDELRRCCKERGENVGAWCQACYLPLIKMAKEKSWDIEGLFNSHDKLKIWYVPKKLIQLCHQEKSK
;
A
#
# COMPACT_ATOMS: atom_id res chain seq x y z
N MET A 1 67.20 -25.65 -35.36
CA MET A 1 67.76 -27.01 -35.34
C MET A 1 68.08 -27.35 -33.88
N GLY A 2 67.87 -28.60 -33.43
CA GLY A 2 68.10 -29.04 -32.04
C GLY A 2 67.06 -28.50 -31.04
N GLN A 3 66.40 -29.26 -30.15
CA GLN A 3 66.82 -30.34 -29.22
C GLN A 3 67.64 -29.81 -28.02
N LYS A 4 67.30 -30.10 -26.75
CA LYS A 4 66.34 -31.09 -26.20
C LYS A 4 65.89 -30.77 -24.75
N ASP A 5 64.72 -31.33 -24.38
CA ASP A 5 64.24 -31.89 -23.08
C ASP A 5 64.38 -31.06 -21.76
N VAL A 6 63.36 -30.88 -20.88
CA VAL A 6 62.35 -31.80 -20.27
C VAL A 6 63.01 -32.78 -19.28
N ALA A 7 62.96 -32.65 -17.94
CA ALA A 7 61.83 -32.81 -16.98
C ALA A 7 61.32 -34.29 -16.86
N VAL A 8 60.69 -34.79 -15.77
CA VAL A 8 60.02 -34.17 -14.61
C VAL A 8 59.76 -35.20 -13.45
N ARG A 9 59.46 -34.74 -12.21
CA ARG A 9 58.71 -35.41 -11.09
C ARG A 9 59.32 -36.52 -10.19
N HIS A 10 59.00 -36.35 -8.89
CA HIS A 10 58.54 -37.33 -7.87
C HIS A 10 59.34 -38.59 -7.50
N ARG A 11 59.49 -38.81 -6.17
CA ARG A 11 58.64 -39.78 -5.42
C ARG A 11 58.61 -39.51 -3.90
N ASP A 12 57.44 -39.78 -3.31
CA ASP A 12 57.11 -40.67 -2.17
C ASP A 12 58.12 -40.90 -1.02
N ALA A 13 57.75 -41.22 0.24
CA ALA A 13 56.52 -41.02 1.06
C ALA A 13 56.77 -41.62 2.49
N LEU A 14 55.81 -41.42 3.44
CA LEU A 14 55.56 -42.29 4.63
C LEU A 14 56.62 -42.32 5.76
N MET A 15 56.34 -42.54 7.06
CA MET A 15 55.12 -42.49 7.93
C MET A 15 55.55 -42.59 9.43
N VAL A 16 54.62 -42.90 10.35
CA VAL A 16 54.79 -43.45 11.73
C VAL A 16 55.11 -42.43 12.85
N HIS A 17 54.47 -42.45 14.03
CA HIS A 17 53.06 -42.70 14.46
C HIS A 17 52.92 -42.35 15.97
N LYS A 18 51.66 -42.32 16.47
CA LYS A 18 51.14 -42.01 17.83
C LYS A 18 50.61 -40.59 17.96
N ASP A 19 49.30 -40.34 17.93
CA ASP A 19 48.11 -41.16 18.33
C ASP A 19 48.04 -41.46 19.83
N ASN A 20 47.35 -40.59 20.56
CA ASN A 20 46.05 -40.85 21.20
C ASN A 20 45.59 -39.54 21.89
N SER A 21 44.32 -39.26 22.24
CA SER A 21 42.97 -39.83 22.01
C SER A 21 42.03 -38.94 22.85
N LEU A 22 40.71 -38.79 22.69
CA LEU A 22 39.63 -39.09 21.74
C LEU A 22 38.49 -38.12 22.21
N GLY A 23 37.46 -37.73 21.47
CA GLY A 23 36.88 -38.22 20.23
C GLY A 23 35.69 -37.33 19.83
N PRO A 24 34.81 -37.77 18.90
CA PRO A 24 34.08 -36.82 18.05
C PRO A 24 32.61 -36.59 18.43
N ARG A 25 32.08 -35.42 18.03
CA ARG A 25 30.67 -35.21 17.67
C ARG A 25 30.52 -34.29 16.47
N GLU A 26 30.76 -34.84 15.28
CA GLU A 26 29.98 -34.39 14.13
C GLU A 26 28.52 -34.79 14.34
N SER A 27 27.59 -33.82 14.32
CA SER A 27 26.36 -33.88 13.52
C SER A 27 25.38 -32.74 13.86
N ARG A 28 24.85 -32.12 12.79
CA ARG A 28 23.51 -31.51 12.71
C ARG A 28 23.04 -30.61 13.88
N VAL A 29 23.33 -29.31 13.78
CA VAL A 29 22.31 -28.27 14.07
C VAL A 29 22.33 -27.19 12.99
N LEU A 30 22.06 -27.60 11.74
CA LEU A 30 21.39 -26.70 10.78
C LEU A 30 19.89 -26.77 11.03
N ASP A 31 19.48 -26.38 12.24
CA ASP A 31 18.10 -26.23 12.64
C ASP A 31 17.96 -25.12 13.69
N GLN A 32 17.85 -23.89 13.19
CA GLN A 32 16.95 -22.92 13.79
C GLN A 32 15.80 -22.69 12.80
N GLY A 33 14.90 -23.67 12.71
CA GLY A 33 13.56 -23.41 12.19
C GLY A 33 12.93 -22.22 12.92
N PHE A 34 12.22 -21.33 12.26
CA PHE A 34 10.91 -21.62 11.67
C PHE A 34 9.91 -22.35 12.60
N SER A 35 10.10 -22.28 13.93
CA SER A 35 9.16 -22.79 14.94
C SER A 35 8.94 -21.85 16.13
N SER A 36 8.69 -20.56 15.86
CA SER A 36 7.97 -19.67 16.81
C SER A 36 7.08 -18.66 16.08
N MET A 37 6.21 -19.15 15.18
CA MET A 37 5.20 -18.32 14.47
C MET A 37 3.81 -18.33 15.14
N GLY A 38 3.75 -18.75 16.41
CA GLY A 38 2.56 -18.83 17.25
C GLY A 38 2.88 -18.37 18.67
N ARG A 39 2.21 -17.29 19.11
CA ARG A 39 2.65 -16.34 20.16
C ARG A 39 3.94 -15.60 19.77
N ARG A 40 3.79 -14.30 19.43
CA ARG A 40 4.89 -13.34 19.55
C ARG A 40 5.26 -13.30 21.03
N GLU A 41 6.53 -13.42 21.39
CA GLU A 41 6.96 -13.21 22.77
C GLU A 41 6.72 -11.74 23.15
N ALA A 42 6.36 -11.50 24.41
CA ALA A 42 5.99 -10.18 24.88
C ALA A 42 7.25 -9.33 25.11
N LYS A 43 7.64 -8.56 24.08
CA LYS A 43 8.68 -7.53 24.18
C LYS A 43 8.48 -6.70 25.46
N THR A 44 9.54 -6.51 26.22
CA THR A 44 9.50 -5.65 27.42
C THR A 44 9.53 -4.17 27.02
N LEU A 45 9.17 -3.28 27.95
CA LEU A 45 9.30 -1.84 27.72
C LEU A 45 10.77 -1.47 27.46
N ASP A 46 11.71 -2.07 28.20
CA ASP A 46 13.15 -1.90 28.03
C ASP A 46 13.68 -2.37 26.66
N GLU A 47 13.04 -3.36 26.04
CA GLU A 47 13.34 -3.76 24.66
C GLU A 47 12.78 -2.75 23.65
N LEU A 48 11.52 -2.32 23.82
CA LEU A 48 10.85 -1.37 22.93
C LEU A 48 11.58 -0.02 22.87
N PHE A 49 12.05 0.50 24.00
CA PHE A 49 12.58 1.87 24.10
C PHE A 49 14.12 1.97 24.11
N ARG A 50 14.84 0.84 24.01
CA ARG A 50 16.31 0.74 24.13
C ARG A 50 17.08 1.81 23.36
N ASP A 51 16.80 1.93 22.05
CA ASP A 51 17.52 2.81 21.14
C ASP A 51 16.87 4.20 20.98
N TYR A 52 15.84 4.50 21.79
CA TYR A 52 15.01 5.70 21.68
C TYR A 52 15.27 6.74 22.78
N GLY A 53 16.26 6.51 23.65
CA GLY A 53 16.74 7.50 24.61
C GLY A 53 15.76 7.84 25.74
N VAL A 54 14.91 6.88 26.13
CA VAL A 54 13.98 7.00 27.27
C VAL A 54 14.66 6.44 28.52
N ARG A 55 14.70 7.20 29.63
CA ARG A 55 15.37 6.75 30.87
C ARG A 55 14.61 5.58 31.54
N PRO A 56 15.30 4.64 32.24
CA PRO A 56 14.65 3.55 32.96
C PRO A 56 13.57 4.00 33.95
N SER A 57 13.77 5.08 34.69
CA SER A 57 12.75 5.65 35.60
C SER A 57 11.48 6.15 34.89
N THR A 58 11.62 6.57 33.63
CA THR A 58 10.47 6.90 32.77
C THR A 58 9.72 5.63 32.35
N LEU A 59 10.44 4.55 32.04
CA LEU A 59 9.84 3.25 31.71
C LEU A 59 9.15 2.61 32.91
N GLU A 60 9.75 2.71 34.10
CA GLU A 60 9.17 2.27 35.36
C GLU A 60 7.86 3.01 35.66
N THR A 61 7.78 4.32 35.38
CA THR A 61 6.51 5.06 35.52
C THR A 61 5.46 4.61 34.50
N VAL A 62 5.86 4.31 33.25
CA VAL A 62 4.96 3.74 32.23
C VAL A 62 4.42 2.36 32.66
N ALA A 63 5.28 1.52 33.25
CA ALA A 63 4.89 0.23 33.81
C ALA A 63 3.96 0.38 35.03
N GLN A 64 4.25 1.34 35.93
CA GLN A 64 3.44 1.63 37.12
C GLN A 64 2.02 2.12 36.78
N MET A 65 1.88 2.85 35.67
CA MET A 65 0.57 3.22 35.10
C MET A 65 -0.16 2.05 34.40
N GLY A 66 0.42 0.84 34.38
CA GLY A 66 -0.18 -0.36 33.79
C GLY A 66 -0.09 -0.45 32.26
N PHE A 67 0.69 0.39 31.59
CA PHE A 67 0.85 0.32 30.13
C PHE A 67 1.77 -0.82 29.73
N THR A 68 1.23 -1.76 28.94
CA THR A 68 2.04 -2.80 28.28
C THR A 68 2.49 -2.32 26.91
N VAL A 69 3.55 -2.94 26.37
CA VAL A 69 3.99 -2.73 24.98
C VAL A 69 2.83 -2.94 23.99
N GLY A 70 2.00 -3.98 24.19
CA GLY A 70 0.81 -4.23 23.36
C GLY A 70 -0.24 -3.11 23.45
N THR A 71 -0.43 -2.51 24.62
CA THR A 71 -1.31 -1.35 24.81
C THR A 71 -0.78 -0.15 24.02
N MET A 72 0.49 0.20 24.19
CA MET A 72 1.11 1.37 23.55
C MET A 72 1.16 1.25 22.03
N ILE A 73 1.41 0.05 21.50
CA ILE A 73 1.39 -0.22 20.05
C ILE A 73 0.03 0.09 19.42
N ASN A 74 -1.07 -0.12 20.14
CA ASN A 74 -2.43 0.09 19.62
C ASN A 74 -2.91 1.54 19.73
N MET A 75 -2.45 2.32 20.73
CA MET A 75 -2.81 3.73 20.93
C MET A 75 -2.48 4.60 19.71
N THR A 76 -3.28 5.64 19.44
CA THR A 76 -2.99 6.67 18.43
C THR A 76 -1.88 7.63 18.88
N ASP A 77 -1.36 8.42 17.95
CA ASP A 77 -0.35 9.45 18.26
C ASP A 77 -0.86 10.48 19.29
N ASP A 78 -2.13 10.86 19.19
CA ASP A 78 -2.76 11.84 20.10
C ASP A 78 -3.02 11.25 21.50
N GLU A 79 -3.30 9.94 21.59
CA GLU A 79 -3.36 9.22 22.86
C GLU A 79 -1.97 9.06 23.51
N LEU A 80 -0.91 8.89 22.72
CA LEU A 80 0.47 8.89 23.23
C LEU A 80 0.90 10.29 23.71
N ASP A 81 0.49 11.37 23.03
CA ASP A 81 0.70 12.74 23.54
C ASP A 81 -0.13 13.01 24.80
N SER A 82 -1.34 12.44 24.92
CA SER A 82 -2.16 12.49 26.12
C SER A 82 -1.55 11.71 27.30
N LEU A 83 -0.92 10.56 27.01
CA LEU A 83 -0.14 9.81 27.99
C LEU A 83 1.08 10.61 28.47
N ILE A 84 1.88 11.16 27.55
CA ILE A 84 3.04 12.00 27.86
C ILE A 84 2.62 13.23 28.70
N LYS A 85 1.47 13.84 28.39
CA LYS A 85 0.88 14.92 29.18
C LYS A 85 0.53 14.46 30.61
N THR A 86 -0.15 13.33 30.74
CA THR A 86 -0.53 12.73 32.05
C THR A 86 0.70 12.42 32.91
N MET A 87 1.79 11.93 32.31
CA MET A 87 3.06 11.69 33.03
C MET A 87 3.65 12.97 33.64
N ILE A 88 3.56 14.09 32.92
CA ILE A 88 4.08 15.39 33.37
C ILE A 88 3.15 16.02 34.41
N GLU A 89 1.84 16.00 34.19
CA GLU A 89 0.86 16.74 35.00
C GLU A 89 0.43 15.97 36.26
N ASN A 90 0.13 14.67 36.14
CA ASN A 90 -0.36 13.85 37.24
C ASN A 90 0.77 13.15 38.01
N TYR A 91 1.71 12.53 37.29
CA TYR A 91 2.82 11.77 37.88
C TYR A 91 4.08 12.61 38.12
N ARG A 92 4.08 13.89 37.70
CA ARG A 92 5.19 14.85 37.88
C ARG A 92 6.55 14.38 37.36
N VAL A 93 6.54 13.53 36.32
CA VAL A 93 7.78 13.08 35.66
C VAL A 93 8.37 14.23 34.86
N ASP A 94 9.59 14.65 35.22
CA ASP A 94 10.37 15.60 34.43
C ASP A 94 10.90 14.93 33.15
N LEU A 95 10.02 14.77 32.17
CA LEU A 95 10.34 14.22 30.86
C LEU A 95 11.14 15.22 30.03
N LEU A 96 12.34 14.82 29.60
CA LEU A 96 13.16 15.58 28.67
C LEU A 96 12.48 15.65 27.30
N VAL A 97 12.77 16.71 26.53
CA VAL A 97 12.23 16.88 25.17
C VAL A 97 12.57 15.67 24.28
N GLY A 98 13.78 15.10 24.42
CA GLY A 98 14.20 13.90 23.72
C GLY A 98 13.31 12.69 24.01
N GLU A 99 12.96 12.44 25.27
CA GLU A 99 12.14 11.30 25.69
C GLU A 99 10.72 11.36 25.13
N LYS A 100 10.12 12.55 25.09
CA LYS A 100 8.78 12.77 24.50
C LYS A 100 8.74 12.42 23.01
N PHE A 101 9.84 12.63 22.29
CA PHE A 101 9.99 12.17 20.91
C PHE A 101 10.42 10.70 20.82
N GLY A 102 11.21 10.20 21.77
CA GLY A 102 11.65 8.80 21.89
C GLY A 102 10.47 7.85 22.05
N ILE A 103 9.59 8.11 23.02
CA ILE A 103 8.38 7.31 23.31
C ILE A 103 7.53 7.14 22.04
N LYS A 104 7.22 8.24 21.35
CA LYS A 104 6.42 8.20 20.11
C LYS A 104 7.18 7.57 18.94
N SER A 105 8.50 7.75 18.85
CA SER A 105 9.33 7.16 17.78
C SER A 105 9.42 5.64 17.89
N ALA A 106 9.60 5.09 19.09
CA ALA A 106 9.64 3.65 19.32
C ALA A 106 8.33 2.98 18.92
N VAL A 107 7.20 3.48 19.44
CA VAL A 107 5.86 2.95 19.15
C VAL A 107 5.53 3.03 17.64
N ARG A 108 5.95 4.10 16.96
CA ARG A 108 5.81 4.24 15.50
C ARG A 108 6.69 3.28 14.71
N ALA A 109 7.90 2.98 15.18
CA ALA A 109 8.79 2.02 14.54
C ALA A 109 8.28 0.58 14.70
N GLU A 110 7.86 0.21 15.92
CA GLU A 110 7.31 -1.11 16.22
C GLU A 110 6.01 -1.39 15.45
N ARG A 111 5.10 -0.41 15.35
CA ARG A 111 3.87 -0.57 14.54
C ARG A 111 4.18 -0.84 13.07
N ARG A 112 5.13 -0.11 12.47
CA ARG A 112 5.56 -0.36 11.09
C ARG A 112 6.15 -1.76 10.88
N LEU A 113 6.85 -2.30 11.88
CA LEU A 113 7.36 -3.66 11.84
C LEU A 113 6.21 -4.69 11.89
N LEU A 114 5.18 -4.44 12.71
CA LEU A 114 4.00 -5.30 12.77
C LEU A 114 3.14 -5.20 11.50
N ASP A 115 2.93 -4.01 10.94
CA ASP A 115 2.25 -3.80 9.66
C ASP A 115 2.95 -4.56 8.51
N GLU A 116 4.29 -4.59 8.51
CA GLU A 116 5.10 -5.36 7.56
C GLU A 116 4.95 -6.87 7.76
N VAL A 117 5.06 -7.35 9.01
CA VAL A 117 4.94 -8.78 9.37
C VAL A 117 3.54 -9.32 9.09
N ASP A 118 2.49 -8.60 9.47
CA ASP A 118 1.11 -9.05 9.24
C ASP A 118 0.74 -8.96 7.75
N ARG A 119 1.32 -8.03 6.97
CA ARG A 119 1.21 -8.05 5.50
C ARG A 119 1.88 -9.29 4.90
N VAL A 120 3.07 -9.66 5.35
CA VAL A 120 3.77 -10.89 4.91
C VAL A 120 2.96 -12.14 5.31
N ARG A 121 2.37 -12.16 6.51
CA ARG A 121 1.49 -13.25 6.98
C ARG A 121 0.25 -13.39 6.09
N ILE A 122 -0.37 -12.29 5.69
CA ILE A 122 -1.53 -12.27 4.76
C ILE A 122 -1.10 -12.77 3.37
N GLU A 123 0.03 -12.32 2.83
CA GLU A 123 0.52 -12.80 1.53
C GLU A 123 0.86 -14.29 1.56
N MET A 124 1.49 -14.77 2.63
CA MET A 124 1.81 -16.19 2.80
C MET A 124 0.55 -17.04 2.92
N LYS A 125 -0.47 -16.58 3.67
CA LYS A 125 -1.77 -17.26 3.79
C LYS A 125 -2.48 -17.35 2.42
N ALA A 126 -2.56 -16.23 1.69
CA ALA A 126 -3.14 -16.21 0.34
C ALA A 126 -2.40 -17.15 -0.63
N ARG A 127 -1.06 -17.19 -0.60
CA ARG A 127 -0.28 -18.15 -1.39
C ARG A 127 -0.58 -19.61 -1.01
N THR A 128 -0.78 -19.92 0.28
CA THR A 128 -1.18 -21.27 0.70
C THR A 128 -2.61 -21.62 0.30
N GLU A 129 -3.54 -20.66 0.33
CA GLU A 129 -4.93 -20.86 -0.08
C GLU A 129 -5.01 -21.17 -1.58
N SER A 130 -4.40 -20.35 -2.44
CA SER A 130 -4.33 -20.63 -3.88
C SER A 130 -3.58 -21.92 -4.23
N MET A 131 -2.63 -22.35 -3.39
CA MET A 131 -1.95 -23.65 -3.56
C MET A 131 -2.82 -24.84 -3.13
N MET A 132 -3.76 -24.66 -2.20
CA MET A 132 -4.78 -25.67 -1.88
C MET A 132 -5.87 -25.74 -2.96
N GLU A 133 -6.31 -24.60 -3.50
CA GLU A 133 -7.23 -24.53 -4.65
C GLU A 133 -6.66 -25.29 -5.87
N LEU A 134 -5.39 -25.05 -6.19
CA LEU A 134 -4.70 -25.74 -7.29
C LEU A 134 -4.59 -27.26 -7.07
N LYS A 135 -4.41 -27.71 -5.84
CA LYS A 135 -4.43 -29.15 -5.49
C LYS A 135 -5.83 -29.76 -5.49
N GLY A 136 -6.87 -28.98 -5.21
CA GLY A 136 -8.26 -29.42 -5.25
C GLY A 136 -8.70 -29.82 -6.67
N GLN A 137 -8.27 -29.07 -7.69
CA GLN A 137 -8.60 -29.37 -9.09
C GLN A 137 -7.94 -30.66 -9.62
N TYR A 138 -6.80 -31.08 -9.06
CA TYR A 138 -6.12 -32.32 -9.44
C TYR A 138 -6.71 -33.59 -8.82
N LYS A 139 -7.89 -33.51 -8.17
CA LYS A 139 -8.53 -34.68 -7.52
C LYS A 139 -10.00 -34.91 -7.91
N VAL A 140 -10.41 -34.48 -9.10
CA VAL A 140 -11.71 -34.81 -9.72
C VAL A 140 -11.53 -35.26 -11.17
N SER A 141 -10.90 -36.42 -11.36
CA SER A 141 -10.97 -37.20 -12.61
C SER A 141 -10.56 -38.65 -12.35
N ASP A 142 -11.12 -39.57 -13.13
CA ASP A 142 -11.08 -41.04 -12.99
C ASP A 142 -11.76 -41.59 -11.70
N CYS A 143 -12.60 -42.64 -11.71
CA CYS A 143 -13.18 -43.47 -12.78
C CYS A 143 -14.73 -43.47 -12.66
N GLY A 144 -15.56 -44.18 -13.43
CA GLY A 144 -15.39 -45.14 -14.53
C GLY A 144 -16.76 -45.80 -14.82
N THR A 145 -17.05 -46.16 -16.08
CA THR A 145 -18.41 -46.58 -16.50
C THR A 145 -18.77 -48.02 -16.08
N GLY A 146 -20.01 -48.25 -15.65
CA GLY A 146 -20.59 -49.58 -15.41
C GLY A 146 -22.10 -49.62 -15.68
N LEU A 147 -22.59 -50.67 -16.33
CA LEU A 147 -23.98 -50.82 -16.79
C LEU A 147 -24.71 -51.96 -16.06
N GLY A 148 -26.00 -51.72 -15.74
CA GLY A 148 -27.00 -52.77 -15.52
C GLY A 148 -27.02 -53.44 -14.15
N GLY A 149 -28.13 -54.13 -13.85
CA GLY A 149 -28.33 -54.91 -12.62
C GLY A 149 -29.72 -54.68 -12.01
N VAL A 150 -30.61 -55.66 -12.15
CA VAL A 150 -31.96 -55.63 -11.55
C VAL A 150 -32.06 -56.49 -10.28
N ALA A 151 -32.35 -55.80 -9.17
CA ALA A 151 -33.22 -56.26 -8.07
C ALA A 151 -32.85 -57.52 -7.21
N MET A 152 -33.68 -57.71 -6.19
CA MET A 152 -33.94 -58.93 -5.38
C MET A 152 -33.03 -59.30 -4.18
N VAL A 153 -33.62 -59.10 -2.98
CA VAL A 153 -33.80 -60.07 -1.88
C VAL A 153 -32.67 -60.38 -0.85
N SER A 154 -33.09 -60.41 0.44
CA SER A 154 -32.53 -61.06 1.65
C SER A 154 -31.03 -60.99 2.01
N GLY A 155 -30.63 -61.00 3.29
CA GLY A 155 -31.39 -61.02 4.55
C GLY A 155 -30.56 -61.63 5.70
N GLY A 156 -30.69 -61.12 6.94
CA GLY A 156 -29.94 -61.61 8.11
C GLY A 156 -30.42 -60.98 9.42
N ASN A 157 -30.49 -61.76 10.51
CA ASN A 157 -31.27 -61.46 11.71
C ASN A 157 -30.44 -61.25 13.00
N GLY A 158 -31.01 -60.51 13.96
CA GLY A 158 -30.69 -60.58 15.40
C GLY A 158 -30.44 -59.22 16.06
N ALA A 159 -31.00 -58.88 17.23
CA ALA A 159 -32.06 -59.50 18.01
C ALA A 159 -32.81 -58.45 18.89
N ALA A 160 -33.95 -58.82 19.48
CA ALA A 160 -34.89 -57.96 20.23
C ALA A 160 -34.55 -57.87 21.76
N PRO A 161 -35.39 -57.31 22.69
CA PRO A 161 -36.71 -56.66 22.55
C PRO A 161 -36.98 -55.39 23.44
N GLY A 162 -38.21 -54.86 23.36
CA GLY A 162 -38.83 -53.85 24.25
C GLY A 162 -39.24 -52.58 23.50
N GLY A 163 -40.51 -52.27 23.22
CA GLY A 163 -41.68 -52.16 24.13
C GLY A 163 -41.99 -50.65 24.28
N LEU A 164 -43.19 -50.10 24.06
CA LEU A 164 -44.56 -50.64 23.94
C LEU A 164 -45.30 -50.08 22.70
N ALA A 165 -46.52 -50.54 22.44
CA ALA A 165 -47.30 -50.20 21.24
C ALA A 165 -48.53 -49.31 21.51
N ASN A 166 -48.86 -48.43 20.55
CA ASN A 166 -50.21 -48.12 20.01
C ASN A 166 -50.16 -46.86 19.11
N VAL A 167 -51.09 -46.58 18.18
CA VAL A 167 -51.88 -47.37 17.21
C VAL A 167 -52.58 -46.34 16.27
N CYS A 168 -52.76 -46.67 14.99
CA CYS A 168 -53.62 -46.04 13.96
C CYS A 168 -53.86 -44.50 13.91
N ALA A 169 -53.43 -43.91 12.78
CA ALA A 169 -54.22 -43.23 11.73
C ALA A 169 -55.76 -43.03 11.93
N PRO A 170 -56.43 -42.00 11.32
CA PRO A 170 -56.18 -41.55 9.94
C PRO A 170 -56.39 -40.03 9.61
N SER A 171 -56.28 -39.69 8.31
CA SER A 171 -56.71 -38.43 7.65
C SER A 171 -58.22 -38.49 7.24
N PRO A 172 -58.85 -37.57 6.46
CA PRO A 172 -58.39 -36.28 5.86
C PRO A 172 -59.43 -35.08 5.81
N LYS A 173 -58.96 -33.86 5.43
CA LYS A 173 -59.73 -32.69 4.85
C LYS A 173 -60.82 -32.05 5.77
N LEU A 174 -61.34 -30.81 5.59
CA LEU A 174 -61.36 -29.81 4.50
C LEU A 174 -61.62 -28.36 5.05
N ALA A 175 -61.03 -27.29 4.47
CA ALA A 175 -61.41 -25.83 4.46
C ALA A 175 -61.79 -25.08 5.80
N ALA A 176 -61.75 -23.73 5.99
CA ALA A 176 -61.71 -22.57 5.07
C ALA A 176 -61.30 -21.22 5.75
N THR A 177 -60.64 -20.31 5.00
CA THR A 177 -60.49 -18.82 5.26
C THR A 177 -59.66 -18.38 6.51
N LYS A 178 -59.18 -17.13 6.70
CA LYS A 178 -59.47 -15.83 6.05
C LYS A 178 -58.29 -14.80 6.07
N ALA A 179 -58.05 -14.20 4.91
CA ALA A 179 -57.32 -12.96 4.51
C ALA A 179 -56.69 -11.94 5.50
N ARG A 180 -55.50 -11.43 5.10
CA ARG A 180 -55.02 -10.00 5.06
C ARG A 180 -53.69 -9.97 4.25
N LYS A 181 -53.65 -9.59 2.97
CA LYS A 181 -53.70 -8.26 2.28
C LYS A 181 -52.35 -7.50 2.28
N LYS A 182 -51.99 -6.93 1.12
CA LYS A 182 -50.63 -6.57 0.63
C LYS A 182 -50.70 -5.25 -0.15
N LYS A 183 -49.62 -4.42 -0.14
CA LYS A 183 -49.21 -3.35 -1.10
C LYS A 183 -48.25 -2.33 -0.41
N ASP A 184 -47.48 -1.47 -1.08
CA ASP A 184 -47.20 -1.31 -2.54
C ASP A 184 -45.67 -1.47 -2.80
N ILE A 185 -44.81 -0.67 -3.45
CA ILE A 185 -44.82 0.56 -4.31
C ILE A 185 -43.65 0.42 -5.31
N LYS A 186 -43.72 1.00 -6.52
CA LYS A 186 -42.57 1.15 -7.44
C LYS A 186 -42.73 2.35 -8.42
N ASP A 187 -41.61 3.07 -8.64
CA ASP A 187 -41.26 4.01 -9.73
C ASP A 187 -42.06 5.31 -10.05
N GLU A 188 -41.35 6.17 -10.78
CA GLU A 188 -41.72 7.33 -11.63
C GLU A 188 -41.66 8.82 -11.18
N LEU A 189 -41.07 9.59 -12.10
CA LEU A 189 -40.55 10.98 -12.16
C LEU A 189 -41.48 12.16 -11.79
N SER A 190 -40.87 13.26 -11.31
CA SER A 190 -40.88 14.59 -12.00
C SER A 190 -40.00 15.68 -11.31
N HIS A 191 -39.57 16.67 -12.10
CA HIS A 191 -38.88 17.93 -11.72
C HIS A 191 -39.88 19.13 -11.85
N PRO A 192 -39.58 20.42 -11.53
CA PRO A 192 -38.28 21.08 -11.26
C PRO A 192 -38.24 22.12 -10.09
N LEU A 193 -37.09 22.78 -9.87
CA LEU A 193 -36.85 24.25 -9.81
C LEU A 193 -35.78 24.72 -8.78
N LEU A 194 -35.00 25.73 -9.20
CA LEU A 194 -34.24 26.78 -8.45
C LEU A 194 -33.34 26.33 -7.26
N SER A 195 -32.02 26.55 -7.28
CA SER A 195 -31.30 27.83 -7.08
C SER A 195 -31.49 28.43 -5.66
N GLY A 196 -30.47 28.90 -4.94
CA GLY A 196 -29.03 29.00 -5.24
C GLY A 196 -28.46 30.37 -4.83
N ASN A 197 -27.66 30.42 -3.75
CA ASN A 197 -27.03 31.61 -3.13
C ASN A 197 -28.07 32.66 -2.61
N VAL A 198 -27.80 33.59 -1.68
CA VAL A 198 -26.60 34.38 -1.34
C VAL A 198 -26.55 34.84 0.14
N LEU A 199 -25.34 35.10 0.64
CA LEU A 199 -24.87 36.24 1.47
C LEU A 199 -25.64 36.81 2.71
N ALA A 200 -24.81 37.28 3.65
CA ALA A 200 -24.94 38.51 4.46
C ALA A 200 -25.75 38.55 5.80
N ALA A 201 -24.97 38.40 6.87
CA ALA A 201 -24.73 39.47 7.87
C ALA A 201 -25.73 39.76 9.03
N MET A 202 -25.24 40.65 9.91
CA MET A 202 -25.91 41.39 11.00
C MET A 202 -26.19 40.66 12.32
N SER A 203 -25.37 41.00 13.33
CA SER A 203 -25.78 41.07 14.75
C SER A 203 -26.44 42.44 15.00
N PRO A 204 -27.29 42.59 16.03
CA PRO A 204 -26.82 43.40 17.17
C PRO A 204 -27.41 43.02 18.55
N GLY A 205 -26.82 43.56 19.63
CA GLY A 205 -27.63 44.11 20.74
C GLY A 205 -27.27 43.72 22.18
N ALA A 206 -26.44 44.53 22.86
CA ALA A 206 -26.66 45.02 24.24
C ALA A 206 -25.59 46.08 24.63
N LEU A 207 -26.04 47.15 25.32
CA LEU A 207 -25.26 48.27 25.93
C LEU A 207 -25.86 48.50 27.36
N PRO A 208 -25.21 49.19 28.33
CA PRO A 208 -24.48 50.49 28.29
C PRO A 208 -23.01 50.39 28.79
N GLY A 209 -22.14 51.41 28.88
CA GLY A 209 -22.20 52.89 28.97
C GLY A 209 -21.39 53.35 30.21
N LEU A 210 -20.82 54.55 30.38
CA LEU A 210 -20.83 55.80 29.59
C LEU A 210 -19.70 56.75 30.11
N LEU A 211 -18.97 57.45 29.21
CA LEU A 211 -18.01 58.57 29.48
C LEU A 211 -16.78 58.25 30.40
N SER A 212 -15.66 59.00 30.42
CA SER A 212 -15.17 60.10 29.56
C SER A 212 -13.63 60.19 29.56
N GLU A 213 -13.04 60.40 28.37
CA GLU A 213 -12.13 61.50 27.98
C GLU A 213 -10.79 61.85 28.68
N LEU A 214 -9.85 62.31 27.82
CA LEU A 214 -8.66 63.16 28.05
C LEU A 214 -7.32 62.58 28.61
N SER A 215 -6.39 62.36 27.67
CA SER A 215 -5.10 63.11 27.54
C SER A 215 -3.77 62.60 28.17
N SER A 216 -2.69 63.00 27.47
CA SER A 216 -1.30 63.27 27.90
C SER A 216 -0.21 62.17 27.84
N ASP A 217 0.95 62.59 27.33
CA ASP A 217 2.23 61.87 27.16
C ASP A 217 2.83 61.20 28.40
N SER A 218 3.52 60.07 28.19
CA SER A 218 4.98 59.96 28.43
C SER A 218 5.61 58.61 28.00
N GLU A 219 6.66 58.71 27.17
CA GLU A 219 7.92 57.94 27.18
C GLU A 219 7.99 56.53 27.84
N GLY A 220 8.33 55.50 27.05
CA GLY A 220 8.89 54.25 27.63
C GLY A 220 8.97 52.99 26.76
N LYS A 221 10.19 52.62 26.32
CA LYS A 221 10.77 51.25 26.13
C LYS A 221 9.82 50.03 26.01
N VAL A 222 9.97 49.09 25.05
CA VAL A 222 11.09 48.73 24.14
C VAL A 222 10.60 47.98 22.88
N ASP A 223 11.37 48.05 21.79
CA ASP A 223 11.21 47.20 20.59
C ASP A 223 11.53 45.72 20.87
N LEU A 224 10.72 44.81 20.29
CA LEU A 224 11.16 43.46 19.92
C LEU A 224 10.37 42.91 18.71
N GLY A 225 10.58 43.48 17.53
CA GLY A 225 10.03 42.98 16.27
C GLY A 225 10.39 41.51 15.99
N LYS A 226 9.38 40.67 15.67
CA LYS A 226 9.55 39.22 15.42
C LYS A 226 10.27 38.91 14.10
N ARG A 227 11.58 39.16 14.06
CA ARG A 227 12.48 38.82 12.94
C ARG A 227 12.48 37.31 12.71
N ARG A 228 12.23 36.90 11.46
CA ARG A 228 12.15 35.47 11.05
C ARG A 228 13.46 34.75 11.36
N ALA A 229 13.44 33.83 12.33
CA ALA A 229 14.62 33.09 12.77
C ALA A 229 15.24 32.26 11.62
N LYS A 230 16.48 32.61 11.26
CA LYS A 230 17.26 31.94 10.21
C LYS A 230 17.59 30.52 10.69
N ARG A 231 17.07 29.48 10.02
CA ARG A 231 17.37 28.07 10.38
C ARG A 231 18.89 27.87 10.44
N LYS A 232 19.41 27.36 11.57
CA LYS A 232 20.82 26.98 11.70
C LYS A 232 21.18 25.99 10.59
N ARG A 233 22.25 26.28 9.83
CA ARG A 233 22.85 25.30 8.91
C ARG A 233 23.48 24.20 9.75
N LYS A 234 23.09 22.95 9.55
CA LYS A 234 23.82 21.79 10.08
C LYS A 234 25.10 21.65 9.25
N VAL A 235 26.26 21.57 9.89
CA VAL A 235 27.51 21.21 9.19
C VAL A 235 27.36 19.78 8.68
N LYS A 236 27.85 19.52 7.47
CA LYS A 236 27.61 18.28 6.74
C LYS A 236 28.94 17.60 6.43
N GLU A 237 29.12 16.39 6.92
CA GLU A 237 30.26 15.54 6.61
C GLU A 237 30.31 15.20 5.10
N PRO A 238 31.51 15.12 4.49
CA PRO A 238 31.67 14.88 3.07
C PRO A 238 31.52 13.39 2.71
N GLY A 239 30.29 12.89 2.73
CA GLY A 239 30.01 11.48 2.34
C GLY A 239 28.57 11.20 1.92
N GLU A 240 27.57 11.68 2.67
CA GLU A 240 26.17 11.44 2.31
C GLU A 240 25.62 12.47 1.32
N GLU A 241 25.25 12.03 0.11
CA GLU A 241 24.37 12.79 -0.79
C GLU A 241 22.91 12.74 -0.26
N GLY A 242 22.69 13.36 0.90
CA GLY A 242 21.39 13.42 1.57
C GLY A 242 20.28 13.94 0.66
N ASP A 243 19.10 13.33 0.77
CA ASP A 243 17.96 13.48 -0.14
C ASP A 243 17.20 14.82 0.07
N ASP A 244 17.92 15.94 0.10
CA ASP A 244 17.44 17.34 0.14
C ASP A 244 16.75 17.76 -1.18
N ARG A 245 15.98 16.84 -1.78
CA ARG A 245 15.22 17.05 -3.01
C ARG A 245 13.98 17.87 -2.67
N PRO A 246 13.79 19.07 -3.27
CA PRO A 246 12.56 19.81 -3.10
C PRO A 246 11.37 18.95 -3.53
N ARG A 247 10.42 18.68 -2.62
CA ARG A 247 9.20 17.94 -2.95
C ARG A 247 8.52 18.63 -4.12
N GLU A 248 8.31 17.88 -5.20
CA GLU A 248 7.65 18.38 -6.41
C GLU A 248 6.30 19.03 -6.11
N HIS A 249 5.99 20.07 -6.86
CA HIS A 249 4.67 20.69 -6.83
C HIS A 249 3.58 19.68 -7.23
N PRO A 250 2.42 19.68 -6.57
CA PRO A 250 1.31 18.81 -6.94
C PRO A 250 0.79 19.17 -8.33
N PHE A 251 0.32 18.16 -9.07
CA PHE A 251 -0.37 18.39 -10.33
C PHE A 251 -1.73 19.05 -10.09
N VAL A 252 -2.18 19.81 -11.09
CA VAL A 252 -3.58 20.22 -11.26
C VAL A 252 -4.06 19.86 -12.65
N VAL A 253 -5.37 19.74 -12.83
CA VAL A 253 -5.98 19.60 -14.16
C VAL A 253 -5.73 20.90 -14.92
N THR A 254 -5.14 20.81 -16.11
CA THR A 254 -4.92 21.92 -17.03
C THR A 254 -5.43 21.57 -18.42
N GLU A 255 -5.90 22.57 -19.14
CA GLU A 255 -6.17 22.48 -20.57
C GLU A 255 -4.90 22.14 -21.38
N PRO A 256 -5.03 21.66 -22.63
CA PRO A 256 -3.89 21.39 -23.50
C PRO A 256 -3.10 22.67 -23.77
N GLY A 257 -1.81 22.66 -23.43
CA GLY A 257 -0.92 23.83 -23.56
C GLY A 257 -1.06 24.86 -22.43
N GLU A 258 -1.96 24.67 -21.46
CA GLU A 258 -2.09 25.57 -20.32
C GLU A 258 -0.99 25.31 -19.28
N LEU A 259 -0.20 26.35 -19.01
CA LEU A 259 0.75 26.38 -17.90
C LEU A 259 0.03 26.52 -16.55
N ALA A 260 0.25 25.56 -15.65
CA ALA A 260 -0.33 25.59 -14.31
C ALA A 260 0.13 26.83 -13.51
N ARG A 261 -0.83 27.53 -12.89
CA ARG A 261 -0.57 28.77 -12.16
C ARG A 261 -0.01 28.51 -10.75
N GLY A 262 1.07 29.20 -10.41
CA GLY A 262 1.67 29.19 -9.07
C GLY A 262 2.51 27.95 -8.78
N LYS A 263 2.49 27.47 -7.52
CA LYS A 263 3.28 26.31 -7.06
C LYS A 263 2.60 24.97 -7.40
N LYS A 264 2.31 24.76 -8.68
CA LYS A 264 1.53 23.64 -9.23
C LYS A 264 2.12 23.19 -10.57
N ASN A 265 2.01 21.90 -10.89
CA ASN A 265 2.43 21.34 -12.17
C ASN A 265 1.21 21.08 -13.09
N GLY A 266 1.37 21.28 -14.40
CA GLY A 266 0.32 21.01 -15.39
C GLY A 266 0.31 19.56 -15.90
N LEU A 267 -0.74 19.18 -16.62
CA LEU A 267 -0.87 17.83 -17.18
C LEU A 267 0.05 17.58 -18.37
N ASP A 268 0.34 18.59 -19.20
CA ASP A 268 1.32 18.43 -20.30
C ASP A 268 2.74 18.21 -19.75
N TYR A 269 3.07 18.79 -18.59
CA TYR A 269 4.32 18.47 -17.89
C TYR A 269 4.32 17.02 -17.38
N LEU A 270 3.20 16.53 -16.85
CA LEU A 270 3.05 15.11 -16.48
C LEU A 270 3.29 14.19 -17.69
N PHE A 271 2.73 14.49 -18.86
CA PHE A 271 2.93 13.69 -20.08
C PHE A 271 4.38 13.76 -20.59
N ASN A 272 5.03 14.92 -20.55
CA ASN A 272 6.46 15.08 -20.87
C ASN A 272 7.37 14.19 -19.99
N LEU A 273 7.01 13.92 -18.73
CA LEU A 273 7.76 12.97 -17.89
C LEU A 273 7.72 11.52 -18.44
N TYR A 274 6.67 11.13 -19.17
CA TYR A 274 6.62 9.82 -19.82
C TYR A 274 7.52 9.76 -21.05
N GLU A 275 7.63 10.86 -21.81
CA GLU A 275 8.55 10.95 -22.95
C GLU A 275 10.02 10.95 -22.51
N GLN A 276 10.35 11.67 -21.44
CA GLN A 276 11.68 11.63 -20.82
C GLN A 276 12.02 10.23 -20.29
N ALA A 277 11.06 9.55 -19.66
CA ALA A 277 11.25 8.16 -19.23
C ALA A 277 11.41 7.17 -20.41
N GLY A 278 10.93 7.53 -21.61
CA GLY A 278 11.23 6.84 -22.86
C GLY A 278 12.69 7.00 -23.29
N LYS A 279 13.19 8.25 -23.33
CA LYS A 279 14.60 8.55 -23.66
C LYS A 279 15.58 7.85 -22.70
N PHE A 280 15.31 7.89 -21.39
CA PHE A 280 16.11 7.14 -20.41
C PHE A 280 16.02 5.60 -20.57
N LEU A 281 14.97 5.05 -21.20
CA LEU A 281 14.95 3.64 -21.58
C LEU A 281 15.84 3.40 -22.80
N GLU A 282 15.80 4.25 -23.82
CA GLU A 282 16.64 4.16 -25.03
C GLU A 282 18.14 4.23 -24.69
N GLU A 283 18.53 5.14 -23.78
CA GLU A 283 19.89 5.21 -23.21
C GLU A 283 20.29 3.91 -22.49
N VAL A 284 19.44 3.40 -21.59
CA VAL A 284 19.71 2.14 -20.86
C VAL A 284 19.76 0.94 -21.81
N GLN A 285 18.99 0.93 -22.89
CA GLN A 285 19.08 -0.07 -23.95
C GLN A 285 20.39 0.03 -24.74
N HIS A 286 20.88 1.25 -25.02
CA HIS A 286 22.18 1.46 -25.67
C HIS A 286 23.32 0.88 -24.81
N ILE A 287 23.37 1.29 -23.53
CA ILE A 287 24.37 0.84 -22.56
C ILE A 287 24.30 -0.69 -22.37
N ALA A 288 23.10 -1.27 -22.37
CA ALA A 288 22.95 -2.73 -22.28
C ALA A 288 23.50 -3.46 -23.52
N ARG A 289 23.25 -2.93 -24.73
CA ARG A 289 23.80 -3.48 -25.98
C ARG A 289 25.33 -3.44 -26.02
N GLU A 290 25.93 -2.32 -25.64
CA GLU A 290 27.40 -2.16 -25.59
C GLU A 290 28.08 -3.10 -24.60
N LYS A 291 27.40 -3.43 -23.50
CA LYS A 291 27.92 -4.36 -22.47
C LYS A 291 27.60 -5.83 -22.74
N GLY A 292 26.83 -6.16 -23.78
CA GLY A 292 26.29 -7.50 -23.97
C GLY A 292 25.27 -7.94 -22.92
N GLU A 293 24.70 -7.00 -22.15
CA GLU A 293 23.66 -7.26 -21.15
C GLU A 293 22.28 -7.46 -21.82
N LYS A 294 21.33 -8.07 -21.08
CA LYS A 294 19.95 -8.26 -21.56
C LYS A 294 19.21 -6.94 -21.70
N CYS A 295 19.16 -6.41 -22.93
CA CYS A 295 18.47 -5.19 -23.32
C CYS A 295 17.00 -5.16 -22.81
N PRO A 296 16.59 -4.18 -21.98
CA PRO A 296 15.23 -4.11 -21.43
C PRO A 296 14.23 -3.52 -22.44
N THR A 297 13.10 -4.20 -22.67
CA THR A 297 12.06 -3.77 -23.64
C THR A 297 10.98 -2.87 -23.06
N LYS A 298 10.88 -2.77 -21.73
CA LYS A 298 9.90 -1.94 -20.99
C LYS A 298 10.59 -1.15 -19.87
N VAL A 299 9.94 -0.10 -19.36
CA VAL A 299 10.48 0.79 -18.31
C VAL A 299 10.64 0.02 -16.98
N THR A 300 11.86 -0.44 -16.69
CA THR A 300 12.20 -1.23 -15.49
C THR A 300 12.72 -0.37 -14.32
N ASN A 301 13.01 -1.00 -13.18
CA ASN A 301 13.74 -0.37 -12.06
C ASN A 301 15.14 0.18 -12.48
N GLN A 302 15.73 -0.29 -13.58
CA GLN A 302 17.02 0.21 -14.07
C GLN A 302 16.87 1.61 -14.67
N VAL A 303 15.83 1.86 -15.46
CA VAL A 303 15.52 3.18 -16.04
C VAL A 303 15.32 4.23 -14.95
N PHE A 304 14.55 3.91 -13.90
CA PHE A 304 14.34 4.83 -12.78
C PHE A 304 15.62 5.10 -11.95
N ARG A 305 16.58 4.16 -11.91
CA ARG A 305 17.89 4.39 -11.28
C ARG A 305 18.80 5.24 -12.17
N HIS A 306 18.81 4.98 -13.47
CA HIS A 306 19.56 5.77 -14.46
C HIS A 306 19.07 7.22 -14.47
N ALA A 307 17.77 7.46 -14.58
CA ALA A 307 17.17 8.80 -14.49
C ALA A 307 17.50 9.50 -13.15
N LYS A 308 17.60 8.78 -12.03
CA LYS A 308 18.03 9.36 -10.73
C LYS A 308 19.48 9.85 -10.78
N VAL A 309 20.36 9.16 -11.50
CA VAL A 309 21.78 9.51 -11.68
C VAL A 309 21.97 10.63 -12.72
N GLN A 310 21.21 10.62 -13.81
CA GLN A 310 21.19 11.67 -14.86
C GLN A 310 20.51 12.98 -14.42
N GLY A 311 20.49 13.29 -13.11
CA GLY A 311 19.89 14.51 -12.56
C GLY A 311 18.35 14.61 -12.64
N ALA A 312 17.66 13.75 -13.41
CA ALA A 312 16.21 13.71 -13.57
C ALA A 312 15.47 13.10 -12.35
N GLY A 313 15.89 13.52 -11.16
CA GLY A 313 15.48 12.99 -9.85
C GLY A 313 14.00 13.14 -9.49
N TYR A 314 13.25 13.88 -10.29
CA TYR A 314 11.79 13.99 -10.23
C TYR A 314 11.09 12.78 -10.87
N ILE A 315 11.70 12.06 -11.82
CA ILE A 315 11.09 10.87 -12.43
C ILE A 315 11.18 9.70 -11.44
N ASN A 316 10.04 9.34 -10.82
CA ASN A 316 9.99 8.30 -9.78
C ASN A 316 8.92 7.23 -10.08
N LYS A 317 9.24 5.98 -9.74
CA LYS A 317 8.43 4.79 -10.07
C LYS A 317 6.98 4.85 -9.54
N PRO A 318 6.68 5.29 -8.31
CA PRO A 318 5.30 5.41 -7.85
C PRO A 318 4.48 6.40 -8.68
N LYS A 319 4.97 7.63 -8.86
CA LYS A 319 4.30 8.69 -9.65
C LYS A 319 4.06 8.24 -11.09
N MET A 320 5.09 7.70 -11.76
CA MET A 320 4.95 7.24 -13.14
C MET A 320 4.03 6.02 -13.28
N ARG A 321 3.80 5.23 -12.22
CA ARG A 321 2.82 4.13 -12.22
C ARG A 321 1.39 4.58 -11.92
N GLN A 322 1.20 5.72 -11.27
CA GLN A 322 -0.12 6.26 -10.90
C GLN A 322 -0.92 6.77 -12.11
N TYR A 323 -0.25 7.30 -13.14
CA TYR A 323 -0.90 7.98 -14.28
C TYR A 323 -0.67 7.33 -15.65
N VAL A 324 -0.19 6.07 -15.71
CA VAL A 324 0.10 5.37 -16.98
C VAL A 324 -1.14 5.30 -17.87
N HIS A 325 -2.33 5.08 -17.30
CA HIS A 325 -3.58 5.04 -18.06
C HIS A 325 -3.99 6.44 -18.54
N CYS A 326 -3.72 7.51 -17.78
CA CYS A 326 -3.94 8.87 -18.26
C CYS A 326 -3.06 9.18 -19.49
N TYR A 327 -1.79 8.78 -19.45
CA TYR A 327 -0.88 8.88 -20.59
C TYR A 327 -1.27 7.95 -21.75
N ALA A 328 -1.79 6.76 -21.46
CA ALA A 328 -2.32 5.85 -22.48
C ALA A 328 -3.55 6.42 -23.21
N LEU A 329 -4.45 7.10 -22.49
CA LEU A 329 -5.58 7.81 -23.11
C LEU A 329 -5.08 8.95 -24.01
N HIS A 330 -4.14 9.77 -23.53
CA HIS A 330 -3.53 10.84 -24.33
C HIS A 330 -2.84 10.32 -25.60
N CYS A 331 -2.15 9.17 -25.53
CA CYS A 331 -1.52 8.54 -26.68
C CYS A 331 -2.51 7.89 -27.67
N LEU A 332 -3.56 7.23 -27.17
CA LEU A 332 -4.47 6.43 -28.02
C LEU A 332 -5.66 7.25 -28.56
N ALA A 333 -6.02 8.35 -27.91
CA ALA A 333 -7.06 9.27 -28.32
C ALA A 333 -6.85 10.65 -27.66
N SER A 334 -5.95 11.45 -28.25
CA SER A 334 -5.67 12.84 -27.88
C SER A 334 -6.95 13.62 -27.60
N ASP A 335 -7.91 13.55 -28.53
CA ASP A 335 -9.10 14.39 -28.55
C ASP A 335 -10.01 14.08 -27.35
N LYS A 336 -10.18 12.79 -27.03
CA LYS A 336 -10.92 12.32 -25.84
C LYS A 336 -10.18 12.67 -24.55
N SER A 337 -8.85 12.70 -24.56
CA SER A 337 -8.05 13.14 -23.41
C SER A 337 -8.23 14.65 -23.16
N ASP A 338 -8.20 15.44 -24.22
CA ASP A 338 -8.21 16.90 -24.18
C ASP A 338 -9.61 17.49 -24.01
N GLU A 339 -10.65 16.80 -24.47
CA GLU A 339 -12.05 17.00 -24.05
C GLU A 339 -12.21 16.72 -22.56
N LEU A 340 -11.77 15.55 -22.08
CA LEU A 340 -11.88 15.19 -20.66
C LEU A 340 -11.12 16.18 -19.75
N ARG A 341 -9.96 16.69 -20.19
CA ARG A 341 -9.21 17.74 -19.48
C ARG A 341 -10.00 19.04 -19.35
N ARG A 342 -10.63 19.51 -20.43
CA ARG A 342 -11.53 20.68 -20.43
C ARG A 342 -12.70 20.46 -19.47
N CYS A 343 -13.47 19.40 -19.65
CA CYS A 343 -14.65 19.14 -18.83
C CYS A 343 -14.31 18.90 -17.34
N CYS A 344 -13.16 18.32 -16.99
CA CYS A 344 -12.72 18.22 -15.60
C CYS A 344 -12.31 19.59 -15.03
N LYS A 345 -11.62 20.44 -15.80
CA LYS A 345 -11.22 21.79 -15.36
C LYS A 345 -12.42 22.73 -15.18
N GLU A 346 -13.36 22.74 -16.13
CA GLU A 346 -14.60 23.53 -16.06
C GLU A 346 -15.43 23.20 -14.82
N ARG A 347 -15.52 21.90 -14.48
CA ARG A 347 -16.20 21.41 -13.28
C ARG A 347 -15.38 21.56 -11.98
N GLY A 348 -14.19 22.17 -12.05
CA GLY A 348 -13.31 22.39 -10.90
C GLY A 348 -12.74 21.10 -10.27
N GLU A 349 -12.72 19.99 -11.01
CA GLU A 349 -12.36 18.69 -10.47
C GLU A 349 -10.87 18.59 -10.10
N ASN A 350 -10.59 17.85 -9.02
CA ASN A 350 -9.23 17.54 -8.64
C ASN A 350 -8.62 16.44 -9.54
N VAL A 351 -7.28 16.36 -9.57
CA VAL A 351 -6.54 15.38 -10.38
C VAL A 351 -6.90 13.93 -10.06
N GLY A 352 -7.36 13.63 -8.84
CA GLY A 352 -7.87 12.30 -8.47
C GLY A 352 -9.13 11.91 -9.25
N ALA A 353 -10.11 12.82 -9.34
CA ALA A 353 -11.35 12.62 -10.08
C ALA A 353 -11.08 12.47 -11.60
N TRP A 354 -10.32 13.41 -12.20
CA TRP A 354 -9.87 13.30 -13.59
C TRP A 354 -9.13 11.98 -13.87
N CYS A 355 -8.23 11.57 -12.97
CA CYS A 355 -7.48 10.32 -13.07
C CYS A 355 -8.38 9.07 -12.99
N GLN A 356 -9.50 9.10 -12.26
CA GLN A 356 -10.49 8.01 -12.32
C GLN A 356 -11.30 8.06 -13.63
N ALA A 357 -11.73 9.25 -14.08
CA ALA A 357 -12.50 9.40 -15.31
C ALA A 357 -11.73 8.88 -16.55
N CYS A 358 -10.40 9.00 -16.56
CA CYS A 358 -9.52 8.45 -17.60
C CYS A 358 -9.67 6.93 -17.85
N TYR A 359 -10.22 6.15 -16.90
CA TYR A 359 -10.45 4.72 -17.14
C TYR A 359 -11.60 4.45 -18.12
N LEU A 360 -12.67 5.26 -18.11
CA LEU A 360 -13.89 4.96 -18.88
C LEU A 360 -13.68 4.97 -20.41
N PRO A 361 -12.98 5.96 -21.01
CA PRO A 361 -12.70 5.93 -22.45
C PRO A 361 -11.80 4.75 -22.86
N LEU A 362 -10.83 4.36 -22.02
CA LEU A 362 -9.95 3.22 -22.27
C LEU A 362 -10.68 1.88 -22.22
N ILE A 363 -11.61 1.71 -21.28
CA ILE A 363 -12.46 0.51 -21.20
C ILE A 363 -13.33 0.41 -22.47
N LYS A 364 -13.90 1.52 -22.94
CA LYS A 364 -14.65 1.56 -24.20
C LYS A 364 -13.77 1.12 -25.39
N MET A 365 -12.56 1.65 -25.49
CA MET A 365 -11.60 1.25 -26.55
C MET A 365 -11.13 -0.20 -26.42
N ALA A 366 -11.01 -0.74 -25.21
CA ALA A 366 -10.74 -2.15 -24.99
C ALA A 366 -11.90 -3.02 -25.48
N LYS A 367 -13.15 -2.65 -25.18
CA LYS A 367 -14.36 -3.33 -25.67
C LYS A 367 -14.45 -3.30 -27.21
N GLU A 368 -14.10 -2.17 -27.83
CA GLU A 368 -13.98 -2.01 -29.28
C GLU A 368 -12.89 -2.92 -29.89
N LYS A 369 -11.78 -3.17 -29.17
CA LYS A 369 -10.67 -4.05 -29.58
C LYS A 369 -10.72 -5.45 -28.93
N SER A 370 -11.91 -6.07 -28.90
CA SER A 370 -12.12 -7.47 -28.43
C SER A 370 -11.65 -7.79 -27.00
N TRP A 371 -11.47 -6.76 -26.17
CA TRP A 371 -10.87 -6.77 -24.83
C TRP A 371 -9.36 -7.06 -24.77
N ASP A 372 -8.64 -7.02 -25.89
CA ASP A 372 -7.18 -7.16 -25.91
C ASP A 372 -6.48 -5.84 -25.55
N ILE A 373 -6.33 -5.61 -24.24
CA ILE A 373 -5.69 -4.40 -23.73
C ILE A 373 -4.16 -4.47 -23.73
N GLU A 374 -3.56 -5.66 -23.77
CA GLU A 374 -2.10 -5.78 -23.92
C GLU A 374 -1.69 -5.50 -25.36
N GLY A 375 -2.40 -6.05 -26.36
CA GLY A 375 -2.24 -5.67 -27.75
C GLY A 375 -2.60 -4.21 -28.02
N LEU A 376 -3.57 -3.62 -27.33
CA LEU A 376 -3.83 -2.16 -27.38
C LEU A 376 -2.58 -1.35 -27.01
N PHE A 377 -1.92 -1.66 -25.89
CA PHE A 377 -0.69 -0.98 -25.45
C PHE A 377 0.51 -1.31 -26.35
N ASN A 378 0.69 -2.57 -26.73
CA ASN A 378 1.84 -3.01 -27.53
C ASN A 378 1.75 -2.55 -29.01
N SER A 379 0.57 -2.19 -29.51
CA SER A 379 0.38 -1.62 -30.86
C SER A 379 0.90 -0.19 -31.02
N HIS A 380 1.11 0.55 -29.92
CA HIS A 380 1.43 1.99 -29.97
C HIS A 380 2.85 2.26 -29.47
N ASP A 381 3.67 2.95 -30.27
CA ASP A 381 5.11 3.09 -30.01
C ASP A 381 5.46 3.71 -28.66
N LYS A 382 4.73 4.75 -28.23
CA LYS A 382 4.95 5.38 -26.92
C LYS A 382 4.44 4.54 -25.73
N LEU A 383 3.65 3.48 -25.98
CA LEU A 383 3.00 2.67 -24.93
C LEU A 383 3.54 1.24 -24.82
N LYS A 384 4.11 0.67 -25.89
CA LYS A 384 4.73 -0.67 -25.88
C LYS A 384 5.84 -0.81 -24.84
N ILE A 385 6.47 0.31 -24.43
CA ILE A 385 7.50 0.35 -23.38
C ILE A 385 6.91 0.36 -21.95
N TRP A 386 5.60 0.53 -21.78
CA TRP A 386 4.95 0.55 -20.46
C TRP A 386 4.30 -0.80 -20.13
N TYR A 387 3.99 -0.99 -18.84
CA TYR A 387 3.19 -2.11 -18.35
C TYR A 387 1.74 -1.65 -18.17
N VAL A 388 0.77 -2.44 -18.60
CA VAL A 388 -0.65 -2.13 -18.42
C VAL A 388 -0.98 -2.08 -16.91
N PRO A 389 -1.65 -1.03 -16.40
CA PRO A 389 -1.98 -0.94 -14.97
C PRO A 389 -2.93 -2.05 -14.51
N LYS A 390 -2.61 -2.72 -13.39
CA LYS A 390 -3.46 -3.77 -12.80
C LYS A 390 -4.92 -3.32 -12.60
N LYS A 391 -5.16 -2.07 -12.21
CA LYS A 391 -6.53 -1.55 -12.02
C LYS A 391 -7.30 -1.39 -13.35
N LEU A 392 -6.61 -1.03 -14.44
CA LEU A 392 -7.20 -0.96 -15.77
C LEU A 392 -7.58 -2.37 -16.27
N ILE A 393 -6.68 -3.36 -16.10
CA ILE A 393 -6.96 -4.78 -16.40
C ILE A 393 -8.18 -5.28 -15.60
N GLN A 394 -8.22 -5.04 -14.29
CA GLN A 394 -9.34 -5.43 -13.42
C GLN A 394 -10.67 -4.81 -13.87
N LEU A 395 -10.69 -3.53 -14.21
CA LEU A 395 -11.91 -2.86 -14.69
C LEU A 395 -12.35 -3.43 -16.05
N CYS A 396 -11.43 -3.69 -16.98
CA CYS A 396 -11.77 -4.33 -18.26
C CYS A 396 -12.33 -5.75 -18.09
N HIS A 397 -11.84 -6.55 -17.12
CA HIS A 397 -12.48 -7.83 -16.81
C HIS A 397 -13.87 -7.65 -16.18
N GLN A 398 -14.02 -6.71 -15.24
CA GLN A 398 -15.31 -6.42 -14.60
C GLN A 398 -16.38 -5.96 -15.61
N GLU A 399 -16.00 -5.16 -16.61
CA GLU A 399 -16.90 -4.69 -17.68
C GLU A 399 -17.06 -5.69 -18.84
N LYS A 400 -16.25 -6.76 -18.90
CA LYS A 400 -16.42 -7.92 -19.79
C LYS A 400 -17.32 -9.00 -19.18
N SER A 401 -17.45 -9.03 -17.86
CA SER A 401 -18.35 -9.92 -17.10
C SER A 401 -19.72 -9.30 -16.81
N LYS A 402 -20.04 -8.16 -17.44
CA LYS A 402 -21.35 -7.50 -17.47
C LYS A 402 -21.96 -7.60 -18.87
#